data_AF-K2GEF1-F1
#
_entry.id   AF-K2GEF1-F1
#
_cell.length_a   1.000
_cell.length_b   1.000
_cell.length_c   1.000
_cell.angle_alpha   90.00
_cell.angle_beta   90.00
_cell.angle_gamma   90.00
#
_symmetry.space_group_name_H-M   'P 1'
#
loop_
_entity.id
_entity.type
_entity.pdbx_description
1 polymer ?
#
loop_
_entity_poly.entity_id
_entity_poly.type
_entity_poly.pdbx_seq_one_letter_code
_entity_poly.pdbx_strand_id
1 'polypeptide(L)'
;MPSPKAEPIKLWLAKVGYERIQELADPERSLNRARENWKKHGRSQKWIQQRMMGQETRNKLTDYWSEHGISEKEEFAILTNIIHKEWSDLTVKEHKNLKGLKSQNLRDHMSEAELIFTALA
;
A
#
# COMPACT_ATOMS: atom_id res chain seq x y z
N MET A 1 -6.44 33.63 9.18
CA MET A 1 -5.58 34.33 10.14
C MET A 1 -4.19 34.53 9.54
N PRO A 2 -3.73 35.77 9.29
CA PRO A 2 -2.35 36.03 8.93
C PRO A 2 -1.49 35.93 10.20
N SER A 3 -0.65 34.90 10.27
CA SER A 3 0.35 34.72 11.32
C SER A 3 1.62 34.20 10.67
N PRO A 4 2.81 34.76 10.96
CA PRO A 4 4.08 34.25 10.44
C PRO A 4 4.31 32.76 10.76
N LYS A 5 3.74 32.26 11.86
CA LYS A 5 3.78 30.84 12.23
C LYS A 5 2.95 29.94 11.32
N ALA A 6 1.92 30.50 10.68
CA ALA A 6 1.06 29.77 9.75
C ALA A 6 1.62 29.75 8.32
N GLU A 7 2.57 30.62 7.99
CA GLU A 7 3.09 30.77 6.63
C GLU A 7 3.76 29.50 6.07
N PRO A 8 4.59 28.75 6.85
CA PRO A 8 5.15 27.49 6.37
C PRO A 8 4.07 26.45 6.01
N ILE A 9 3.01 26.36 6.83
CA ILE A 9 1.91 25.42 6.59
C ILE A 9 1.11 25.83 5.35
N LYS A 10 0.87 27.14 5.15
CA LYS A 10 0.19 27.62 3.94
C LYS A 10 0.98 27.33 2.67
N LEU A 11 2.28 27.60 2.67
CA LEU A 11 3.16 27.31 1.52
C LEU A 11 3.20 25.80 1.24
N TRP A 12 3.25 24.99 2.29
CA TRP A 12 3.18 23.54 2.17
C TRP A 12 1.83 23.08 1.58
N LEU A 13 0.70 23.60 2.07
CA LEU A 13 -0.64 23.31 1.54
C LEU A 13 -0.78 23.73 0.08
N ALA A 14 -0.27 24.91 -0.28
CA ALA A 14 -0.27 25.40 -1.67
C ALA A 14 0.55 24.48 -2.59
N LYS A 15 1.73 24.05 -2.12
CA LYS A 15 2.57 23.09 -2.85
C LYS A 15 1.85 21.75 -3.06
N VAL A 16 1.29 21.17 -2.00
CA VAL A 16 0.57 19.89 -2.07
C VAL A 16 -0.67 20.00 -2.98
N GLY A 17 -1.40 21.11 -2.90
CA GLY A 17 -2.55 21.37 -3.76
C GLY A 17 -2.15 21.46 -5.24
N TYR A 18 -1.05 22.16 -5.53
CA TYR A 18 -0.50 22.24 -6.88
C TYR A 18 -0.06 20.88 -7.41
N GLU A 19 0.70 20.11 -6.60
CA GLU A 19 1.09 18.74 -6.96
C GLU A 19 -0.14 17.86 -7.26
N ARG A 20 -1.23 17.99 -6.50
CA ARG A 20 -2.47 17.25 -6.76
C ARG A 20 -3.11 17.62 -8.09
N ILE A 21 -3.16 18.90 -8.44
CA ILE A 21 -3.68 19.36 -9.74
C ILE A 21 -2.85 18.74 -10.87
N GLN A 22 -1.52 18.74 -10.71
CA GLN A 22 -0.63 18.13 -11.69
C GLN A 22 -0.85 16.61 -11.84
N GLU A 23 -1.16 15.90 -10.75
CA GLU A 23 -1.48 14.47 -10.78
C GLU A 23 -2.84 14.17 -11.41
N LEU A 24 -3.79 15.09 -11.35
CA LEU A 24 -5.06 14.94 -12.07
C LEU A 24 -4.86 15.08 -13.59
N ALA A 25 -3.94 15.94 -14.01
CA ALA A 25 -3.59 16.10 -15.42
C ALA A 25 -2.69 14.97 -15.92
N ASP A 26 -1.79 14.46 -15.07
CA ASP A 26 -0.87 13.36 -15.36
C ASP A 26 -0.87 12.33 -14.21
N PRO A 27 -1.75 11.31 -14.28
CA PRO A 27 -1.87 10.29 -13.24
C PRO A 27 -0.59 9.50 -12.97
N GLU A 28 0.31 9.37 -13.95
CA GLU A 28 1.57 8.61 -13.79
C GLU A 28 2.45 9.21 -12.69
N ARG A 29 2.36 10.53 -12.48
CA ARG A 29 3.11 11.23 -11.42
C ARG A 29 2.83 10.68 -10.04
N SER A 30 1.60 10.21 -9.78
CA SER A 30 1.23 9.60 -8.51
C SER A 30 1.96 8.26 -8.29
N LEU A 31 2.11 7.46 -9.34
CA LEU A 31 2.86 6.20 -9.31
C LEU A 31 4.36 6.46 -9.11
N ASN A 32 4.91 7.45 -9.82
CA ASN A 32 6.31 7.83 -9.68
C ASN A 32 6.61 8.36 -8.27
N ARG A 33 5.73 9.18 -7.69
CA ARG A 33 5.84 9.63 -6.30
C ARG A 33 5.79 8.46 -5.31
N ALA A 34 4.92 7.47 -5.53
CA ALA A 34 4.87 6.27 -4.68
C ALA A 34 6.20 5.48 -4.73
N ARG A 35 6.78 5.28 -5.92
CA ARG A 35 8.11 4.66 -6.10
C ARG A 35 9.20 5.42 -5.34
N GLU A 36 9.23 6.74 -5.47
CA GLU A 36 10.20 7.58 -4.76
C GLU A 36 10.03 7.50 -3.24
N ASN A 37 8.80 7.48 -2.75
CA ASN A 37 8.53 7.36 -1.33
C ASN A 37 9.09 6.05 -0.79
N TRP A 38 8.82 4.90 -1.41
CA TRP A 38 9.42 3.63 -0.97
C TRP A 38 10.94 3.61 -1.10
N LYS A 39 11.51 4.23 -2.14
CA LYS A 39 12.97 4.38 -2.28
C LYS A 39 13.57 5.18 -1.12
N LYS A 40 12.92 6.27 -0.70
CA LYS A 40 13.31 7.07 0.48
C LYS A 40 13.22 6.26 1.79
N HIS A 41 12.35 5.25 1.84
CA HIS A 41 12.29 4.28 2.94
C HIS A 41 13.31 3.14 2.81
N GLY A 42 14.30 3.25 1.92
CA GLY A 42 15.39 2.28 1.77
C GLY A 42 15.03 1.01 1.01
N ARG A 43 13.91 1.00 0.27
CA ARG A 43 13.49 -0.19 -0.50
C ARG A 43 14.27 -0.33 -1.81
N SER A 44 14.62 -1.58 -2.15
CA SER A 44 15.27 -1.92 -3.43
C SER A 44 14.30 -1.68 -4.60
N GLN A 45 14.84 -1.44 -5.80
CA GLN A 45 14.01 -1.31 -7.00
C GLN A 45 13.18 -2.58 -7.27
N LYS A 46 13.79 -3.75 -7.05
CA LYS A 46 13.12 -5.04 -7.19
C LYS A 46 11.97 -5.18 -6.20
N TRP A 47 12.18 -4.84 -4.92
CA TRP A 47 11.12 -4.82 -3.91
C TRP A 47 9.98 -3.88 -4.30
N ILE A 48 10.29 -2.68 -4.81
CA ILE A 48 9.29 -1.68 -5.22
C ILE A 48 8.43 -2.22 -6.37
N GLN A 49 9.05 -2.83 -7.38
CA GLN A 49 8.34 -3.44 -8.50
C GLN A 49 7.41 -4.56 -8.02
N GLN A 50 7.88 -5.46 -7.16
CA GLN A 50 7.06 -6.51 -6.56
C GLN A 50 5.90 -5.95 -5.75
N ARG A 51 6.14 -4.90 -4.96
CA ARG A 51 5.12 -4.24 -4.14
C ARG A 51 4.02 -3.59 -4.98
N MET A 52 4.38 -3.00 -6.12
CA MET A 52 3.44 -2.41 -7.08
C MET A 52 2.61 -3.50 -7.76
N MET A 53 3.26 -4.55 -8.28
CA MET A 53 2.57 -5.66 -8.92
C MET A 53 1.60 -6.34 -7.95
N GLY A 54 2.00 -6.53 -6.69
CA GLY A 54 1.14 -7.09 -5.65
C GLY A 54 -0.09 -6.24 -5.31
N GLN A 55 -0.11 -4.93 -5.60
CA GLN A 55 -1.37 -4.15 -5.52
C GLN A 55 -2.33 -4.58 -6.62
N GLU A 56 -1.83 -4.66 -7.84
CA GLU A 56 -2.63 -5.02 -9.02
C GLU A 56 -3.20 -6.45 -8.89
N THR A 57 -2.37 -7.42 -8.48
CA THR A 57 -2.84 -8.79 -8.23
C THR A 57 -3.95 -8.84 -7.19
N ARG A 58 -3.83 -8.07 -6.10
CA ARG A 58 -4.87 -8.02 -5.06
C ARG A 58 -6.16 -7.39 -5.57
N ASN A 59 -6.06 -6.32 -6.35
CA ASN A 59 -7.23 -5.65 -6.91
C ASN A 59 -8.01 -6.63 -7.82
N LYS A 60 -7.31 -7.34 -8.70
CA LYS A 60 -7.92 -8.38 -9.55
C LYS A 60 -8.59 -9.49 -8.73
N LEU A 61 -7.97 -9.90 -7.62
CA LEU A 61 -8.56 -10.91 -6.74
C LEU A 61 -9.85 -10.39 -6.06
N THR A 62 -9.86 -9.15 -5.60
CA THR A 62 -11.06 -8.53 -5.03
C THR A 62 -12.15 -8.30 -6.07
N ASP A 63 -11.78 -7.95 -7.30
CA ASP A 63 -12.73 -7.80 -8.41
C ASP A 63 -13.37 -9.16 -8.73
N TYR A 64 -12.56 -10.22 -8.83
CA TYR A 64 -13.05 -11.59 -9.02
C TYR A 64 -14.03 -12.00 -7.92
N TRP A 65 -13.70 -11.78 -6.65
CA TRP A 65 -14.63 -12.07 -5.54
C TRP A 65 -15.94 -11.29 -5.64
N SER A 66 -15.85 -10.00 -6.00
CA SER A 66 -17.03 -9.14 -6.21
C SER A 66 -17.93 -9.65 -7.32
N GLU A 67 -17.36 -10.09 -8.44
CA GLU A 67 -18.10 -10.69 -9.56
C GLU A 67 -18.77 -12.01 -9.19
N HIS A 68 -18.27 -12.69 -8.15
CA HIS A 68 -18.79 -13.97 -7.65
C HIS A 68 -19.65 -13.82 -6.38
N GLY A 69 -20.18 -12.62 -6.13
CA GLY A 69 -21.18 -12.37 -5.09
C GLY A 69 -20.61 -12.05 -3.70
N ILE A 70 -19.29 -11.88 -3.57
CA ILE A 70 -18.63 -11.49 -2.32
C ILE A 70 -18.35 -10.00 -2.38
N SER A 71 -19.12 -9.18 -1.67
CA SER A 71 -19.07 -7.72 -1.83
C SER A 71 -18.84 -6.96 -0.52
N GLU A 72 -18.86 -7.65 0.61
CA GLU A 72 -18.63 -7.01 1.89
C GLU A 72 -17.13 -6.90 2.18
N LYS A 73 -16.70 -5.73 2.69
CA LYS A 73 -15.29 -5.49 3.03
C LYS A 73 -14.76 -6.47 4.07
N GLU A 74 -15.62 -6.96 4.95
CA GLU A 74 -15.29 -7.94 5.98
C GLU A 74 -14.95 -9.30 5.37
N GLU A 75 -15.68 -9.72 4.33
CA GLU A 75 -15.41 -10.96 3.59
C GLU A 75 -14.03 -10.92 2.90
N PHE A 76 -13.70 -9.80 2.25
CA PHE A 76 -12.37 -9.62 1.65
C PHE A 76 -11.24 -9.71 2.69
N ALA A 77 -11.47 -9.15 3.88
CA ALA A 77 -10.50 -9.23 4.97
C ALA A 77 -10.34 -10.68 5.48
N ILE A 78 -11.44 -11.43 5.59
CA ILE A 78 -11.42 -12.86 5.97
C ILE A 78 -10.66 -13.68 4.92
N LEU A 79 -11.02 -13.57 3.64
CA LEU A 79 -10.38 -14.33 2.56
C LEU A 79 -8.89 -14.02 2.43
N THR A 80 -8.54 -12.73 2.47
CA THR A 80 -7.14 -12.31 2.46
C THR A 80 -6.37 -12.89 3.64
N ASN A 81 -6.98 -12.96 4.82
CA ASN A 81 -6.35 -13.49 6.01
C ASN A 81 -6.21 -15.02 5.97
N ILE A 82 -7.17 -15.74 5.36
CA ILE A 82 -7.07 -17.18 5.09
C ILE A 82 -5.89 -17.45 4.17
N ILE A 83 -5.87 -16.84 2.98
CA ILE A 83 -4.78 -16.98 2.00
C ILE A 83 -3.42 -16.67 2.64
N HIS A 84 -3.35 -15.58 3.41
CA HIS A 84 -2.12 -15.17 4.08
C HIS A 84 -1.65 -16.21 5.11
N LYS A 85 -2.59 -16.86 5.82
CA LYS A 85 -2.27 -17.92 6.78
C LYS A 85 -1.84 -19.21 6.09
N GLU A 86 -2.44 -19.58 4.97
CA GLU A 86 -2.09 -20.82 4.25
C GLU A 86 -0.63 -20.88 3.81
N TRP A 87 -0.03 -19.75 3.41
CA TRP A 87 1.39 -19.75 3.02
C TRP A 87 2.35 -19.44 4.18
N SER A 88 1.91 -18.69 5.20
CA SER A 88 2.81 -18.19 6.26
C SER A 88 2.62 -18.84 7.63
N ASP A 89 1.62 -19.71 7.80
CA ASP A 89 1.13 -20.25 9.08
C ASP A 89 0.70 -19.18 10.11
N LEU A 90 0.67 -17.90 9.72
CA LEU A 90 0.35 -16.76 10.56
C LEU A 90 -0.84 -16.00 9.99
N THR A 91 -1.74 -15.51 10.84
CA THR A 91 -2.68 -14.47 10.44
C THR A 91 -1.93 -13.16 10.14
N VAL A 92 -2.57 -12.24 9.41
CA VAL A 92 -2.01 -10.90 9.14
C VAL A 92 -1.67 -10.17 10.45
N LYS A 93 -2.50 -10.33 11.49
CA LYS A 93 -2.29 -9.71 12.81
C LYS A 93 -1.07 -10.31 13.51
N GLU A 94 -0.93 -11.62 13.53
CA GLU A 94 0.24 -12.29 14.12
C GLU A 94 1.52 -11.93 13.39
N HIS A 95 1.48 -11.89 12.06
CA HIS A 95 2.62 -11.50 11.26
C HIS A 95 3.03 -10.03 11.51
N LYS A 96 2.06 -9.12 11.69
CA LYS A 96 2.34 -7.75 12.14
C LYS A 96 3.01 -7.73 13.51
N ASN A 97 2.52 -8.51 14.46
CA ASN A 97 3.09 -8.59 15.81
C ASN A 97 4.53 -9.14 15.78
N LEU A 98 4.79 -10.17 14.99
CA LEU A 98 6.13 -10.75 14.79
C LEU A 98 7.14 -9.71 14.29
N LYS A 99 6.70 -8.81 13.41
CA LYS A 99 7.51 -7.70 12.88
C LYS A 99 7.50 -6.44 13.76
N GLY A 100 6.86 -6.48 14.94
CA GLY A 100 6.76 -5.34 15.85
C GLY A 100 5.93 -4.17 15.30
N LEU A 101 5.03 -4.42 14.36
CA LEU A 101 4.21 -3.40 13.71
C LEU A 101 2.94 -3.14 14.51
N LYS A 102 2.58 -1.86 14.66
CA LYS A 102 1.34 -1.41 15.29
C LYS A 102 0.32 -1.03 14.21
N SER A 103 0.45 0.18 13.68
CA SER A 103 -0.44 0.74 12.66
C SER A 103 0.09 0.60 11.24
N GLN A 104 1.35 0.22 11.06
CA GLN A 104 1.98 0.17 9.74
C GLN A 104 1.37 -0.90 8.84
N ASN A 105 1.49 -0.73 7.53
CA ASN A 105 1.04 -1.71 6.55
C ASN A 105 2.02 -2.89 6.51
N LEU A 106 1.55 -4.12 6.73
CA LEU A 106 2.41 -5.31 6.77
C LEU A 106 3.24 -5.49 5.49
N ARG A 107 2.62 -5.29 4.32
CA ARG A 107 3.28 -5.50 3.01
C ARG A 107 4.36 -4.46 2.72
N ASP A 108 4.32 -3.31 3.38
CA ASP A 108 5.40 -2.32 3.32
C ASP A 108 6.59 -2.68 4.21
N HIS A 109 6.48 -3.75 5.00
CA HIS A 109 7.49 -4.28 5.92
C HIS A 109 7.83 -5.77 5.67
N MET A 110 7.28 -6.36 4.61
CA MET A 110 7.66 -7.68 4.12
C MET A 110 8.99 -7.62 3.36
N SER A 111 9.73 -8.72 3.36
CA SER A 111 10.88 -9.01 2.52
C SER A 111 10.43 -9.28 1.07
N GLU A 112 11.39 -9.33 0.15
CA GLU A 112 11.09 -9.71 -1.23
C GLU A 112 10.47 -11.11 -1.33
N ALA A 113 10.95 -12.08 -0.54
CA ALA A 113 10.40 -13.44 -0.52
C ALA A 113 8.95 -13.46 -0.03
N GLU A 114 8.65 -12.78 1.07
CA GLU A 114 7.29 -12.67 1.60
C GLU A 114 6.33 -12.01 0.61
N LEU A 115 6.78 -10.98 -0.12
CA LEU A 115 5.98 -10.36 -1.18
C LEU A 115 5.71 -11.32 -2.34
N ILE A 116 6.68 -12.14 -2.73
CA ILE A 116 6.51 -13.15 -3.77
C ILE A 116 5.51 -14.21 -3.32
N PHE A 117 5.65 -14.78 -2.13
CA PHE A 117 4.68 -15.77 -1.62
C PHE A 117 3.27 -15.19 -1.50
N THR A 118 3.15 -13.95 -1.01
CA THR A 118 1.86 -13.25 -0.95
C THR A 118 1.23 -13.01 -2.33
N ALA A 119 2.02 -12.95 -3.41
CA ALA A 119 1.52 -12.76 -4.76
C ALA A 119 1.17 -14.07 -5.48
N LEU A 120 1.65 -15.22 -4.98
CA LEU A 120 1.39 -16.55 -5.53
C LEU A 120 0.26 -17.29 -4.81
N ALA A 121 -0.03 -16.91 -3.58
CA ALA A 121 -1.14 -17.42 -2.77
C ALA A 121 -2.47 -16.79 -3.21
#